data_AF-A0A2S1H0H0-F1
#
_entry.id   AF-A0A2S1H0H0-F1
#
_cell.length_a   1.000
_cell.length_b   1.000
_cell.length_c   1.000
_cell.angle_alpha   90.00
_cell.angle_beta   90.00
_cell.angle_gamma   90.00
#
_symmetry.space_group_name_H-M   'P 1'
#
loop_
_entity.id
_entity.type
_entity.pdbx_description
1 polymer ?
#
loop_
_entity_poly.entity_id
_entity_poly.type
_entity_poly.pdbx_seq_one_letter_code
_entity_poly.pdbx_strand_id
1 'polypeptide(L)' 'MNIITAGLLVSFSGILVVAIGLFNVLPNTTQTLNYVFIGIGWIFILIGIVIRIIGMKAEKKYKK' A
#
# COMPACT_ATOMS: atom_id res chain seq x y z
N MET A 1 -16.60 -0.08 -8.63
CA MET A 1 -15.88 -0.50 -7.40
C MET A 1 -15.71 0.74 -6.54
N ASN A 2 -16.16 0.73 -5.28
CA ASN A 2 -16.19 1.96 -4.48
C ASN A 2 -14.75 2.42 -4.19
N ILE A 3 -14.51 3.73 -4.18
CA ILE A 3 -13.16 4.31 -4.13
C ILE A 3 -12.44 3.97 -2.81
N ILE A 4 -13.24 3.72 -1.75
CA ILE A 4 -12.77 3.16 -0.48
C ILE A 4 -12.21 1.75 -0.66
N THR A 5 -12.89 0.90 -1.43
CA THR A 5 -12.44 -0.46 -1.71
C THR A 5 -11.12 -0.46 -2.50
N ALA A 6 -10.92 0.51 -3.39
CA ALA A 6 -9.65 0.71 -4.11
C ALA A 6 -8.52 1.13 -3.16
N GLY A 7 -8.77 2.07 -2.24
CA GLY A 7 -7.78 2.45 -1.22
C GLY A 7 -7.41 1.29 -0.29
N LEU A 8 -8.39 0.44 0.07
CA LEU A 8 -8.17 -0.77 0.86
C LEU A 8 -7.27 -1.77 0.12
N LEU A 9 -7.52 -1.98 -1.18
CA LEU A 9 -6.73 -2.88 -2.02
C LEU A 9 -5.27 -2.42 -2.14
N VAL A 10 -5.05 -1.11 -2.32
CA VAL A 10 -3.71 -0.51 -2.44
C VAL A 10 -2.95 -0.58 -1.10
N SER A 11 -3.63 -0.36 0.02
CA SER A 11 -3.02 -0.57 1.33
C SER A 11 -2.67 -2.04 1.57
N PHE A 12 -3.53 -2.97 1.17
CA PHE A 12 -3.31 -4.41 1.32
C PHE A 12 -2.14 -4.91 0.46
N SER A 13 -2.01 -4.41 -0.77
CA SER A 13 -0.86 -4.72 -1.63
C SER A 13 0.43 -4.15 -1.06
N GLY A 14 0.42 -2.94 -0.51
CA GLY A 14 1.59 -2.35 0.18
C GLY A 14 2.08 -3.19 1.35
N ILE A 15 1.16 -3.66 2.20
CA ILE A 15 1.48 -4.51 3.36
C ILE A 15 2.06 -5.86 2.89
N LEU A 16 1.50 -6.45 1.84
CA LEU A 16 2.03 -7.68 1.24
C LEU A 16 3.46 -7.49 0.71
N VAL A 17 3.75 -6.39 0.03
CA VAL A 17 5.09 -6.08 -0.48
C VAL A 17 6.09 -5.92 0.67
N VAL A 18 5.72 -5.22 1.76
CA VAL A 18 6.58 -5.11 2.96
C VAL A 18 6.81 -6.48 3.60
N ALA A 19 5.76 -7.29 3.73
CA ALA A 19 5.86 -8.61 4.35
C ALA A 19 6.78 -9.54 3.55
N ILE A 20 6.69 -9.51 2.22
CA ILE A 20 7.58 -10.28 1.33
C ILE A 20 9.05 -9.86 1.51
N GLY A 21 9.31 -8.56 1.62
CA GLY A 21 10.67 -8.03 1.88
C GLY A 21 11.20 -8.35 3.29
N LEU A 22 10.35 -8.35 4.32
CA LEU A 22 10.74 -8.67 5.70
C LEU A 22 11.00 -10.16 5.92
N PHE A 23 10.13 -11.01 5.37
CA PHE A 23 10.26 -12.47 5.50
C PHE A 23 11.31 -13.07 4.56
N ASN A 24 12.01 -12.23 3.78
CA ASN A 24 13.06 -12.63 2.86
C ASN A 24 12.60 -13.77 1.93
N VAL A 25 11.32 -13.73 1.55
CA VAL A 25 10.64 -14.78 0.78
C VAL A 25 11.21 -14.86 -0.64
N LEU A 26 11.86 -13.80 -1.13
CA LEU A 26 12.59 -13.83 -2.39
C LEU A 26 13.94 -14.54 -2.19
N PRO A 27 14.13 -15.76 -2.73
CA PRO A 27 15.42 -16.41 -2.71
C PRO A 27 16.41 -15.58 -3.54
N ASN A 28 17.64 -15.42 -3.05
CA ASN A 28 18.74 -14.72 -3.74
C ASN A 28 18.69 -13.18 -3.71
N THR A 29 17.97 -12.59 -2.76
CA THR A 29 17.89 -11.13 -2.59
C THR A 29 19.07 -10.64 -1.75
N THR A 30 19.97 -9.86 -2.36
CA THR A 30 21.03 -9.14 -1.62
C THR A 30 20.40 -8.20 -0.59
N GLN A 31 21.07 -7.99 0.55
CA GLN A 31 20.55 -7.15 1.65
C GLN A 31 20.05 -5.78 1.19
N THR A 32 20.72 -5.20 0.18
CA THR A 32 20.34 -3.95 -0.48
C THR A 32 18.96 -4.01 -1.16
N LEU A 33 18.64 -5.09 -1.88
CA LEU A 33 17.36 -5.23 -2.57
C LEU A 33 16.19 -5.39 -1.59
N ASN A 34 16.38 -6.10 -0.47
CA ASN A 34 15.36 -6.19 0.58
C ASN A 34 15.03 -4.82 1.18
N TYR A 35 16.05 -4.00 1.41
CA TYR A 35 15.86 -2.65 1.92
C TYR A 35 15.08 -1.76 0.94
N VAL A 36 15.34 -1.92 -0.36
CA VAL A 36 14.59 -1.24 -1.43
C VAL A 36 13.14 -1.71 -1.47
N PHE A 37 12.88 -3.02 -1.37
CA PHE A 37 11.51 -3.57 -1.34
C PHE A 37 10.72 -3.09 -0.12
N ILE A 38 11.34 -3.06 1.06
CA ILE A 38 10.74 -2.49 2.27
C ILE A 38 10.42 -1.01 2.04
N GLY A 39 11.33 -0.24 1.46
CA GLY A 39 11.11 1.16 1.12
C GLY A 39 9.94 1.38 0.16
N ILE A 40 9.84 0.58 -0.91
CA ILE A 40 8.73 0.63 -1.86
C ILE A 40 7.41 0.28 -1.18
N GLY A 41 7.41 -0.72 -0.30
CA GLY A 41 6.23 -1.09 0.47
C GLY A 41 5.70 0.04 1.36
N TRP A 42 6.60 0.79 2.01
CA TRP A 42 6.24 2.00 2.77
C TRP A 42 5.59 3.09 1.89
N ILE A 43 6.10 3.30 0.68
CA ILE A 43 5.52 4.24 -0.30
C ILE A 43 4.11 3.81 -0.70
N PHE A 44 3.89 2.52 -0.94
CA PHE A 44 2.56 1.98 -1.26
C PHE A 44 1.56 2.16 -0.11
N ILE A 45 1.99 1.98 1.14
CA ILE A 45 1.14 2.22 2.32
C ILE A 45 0.71 3.70 2.38
N LEU A 46 1.64 4.63 2.19
CA LEU A 46 1.39 6.07 2.14
C LEU A 46 0.35 6.43 1.06
N ILE A 47 0.54 5.91 -0.15
CA ILE A 47 -0.38 6.15 -1.28
C ILE A 47 -1.77 5.57 -0.99
N GLY A 48 -1.84 4.35 -0.43
CA GLY A 48 -3.11 3.73 -0.04
C GLY A 48 -3.89 4.54 0.98
N ILE A 49 -3.20 5.11 1.99
CA ILE A 49 -3.80 6.02 2.97
C ILE A 49 -4.33 7.29 2.30
N VAL A 50 -3.56 7.91 1.41
CA VAL A 50 -3.97 9.12 0.69
C VAL A 50 -5.21 8.86 -0.16
N ILE A 51 -5.24 7.76 -0.92
CA ILE A 51 -6.40 7.36 -1.74
C ILE A 51 -7.62 7.13 -0.85
N ARG A 52 -7.46 6.46 0.30
CA ARG A 52 -8.55 6.24 1.26
C ARG A 52 -9.10 7.55 1.83
N ILE A 53 -8.23 8.51 2.16
CA ILE A 53 -8.64 9.85 2.64
C ILE A 53 -9.40 10.62 1.57
N ILE A 54 -8.90 10.63 0.33
CA ILE A 54 -9.59 11.26 -0.81
C ILE A 54 -10.95 10.59 -1.02
N GLY A 55 -11.00 9.27 -0.90
CA GLY A 55 -12.22 8.50 -1.03
C GLY A 55 -13.30 8.83 -0.01
N MET A 56 -12.92 8.92 1.27
CA MET A 56 -13.84 9.35 2.33
C MET A 56 -14.31 10.79 2.14
N LYS A 57 -13.45 11.68 1.62
CA LYS A 57 -13.82 13.06 1.27
C LYS A 57 -14.81 13.10 0.10
N ALA A 58 -14.61 12.26 -0.92
CA ALA A 58 -15.49 12.18 -2.09
C ALA A 58 -16.89 11.69 -1.72
N GLU A 59 -17.01 10.65 -0.90
CA GLU A 59 -18.31 10.16 -0.42
C GLU A 59 -19.01 11.16 0.50
N LYS A 60 -18.28 11.90 1.35
CA LYS A 60 -18.87 12.99 2.16
C LYS A 60 -19.42 14.14 1.32
N LYS A 61 -18.83 14.40 0.13
CA LYS A 61 -19.30 15.45 -0.78
C LYS A 61 -20.52 15.00 -1.60
N TYR A 62 -20.62 13.71 -1.90
CA TYR A 62 -21.74 13.12 -2.65
C TYR A 62 -23.00 12.89 -1.80
N LYS A 63 -22.89 12.94 -0.47
CA LYS A 63 -24.02 12.81 0.47
C LYS A 63 -24.66 14.14 0.86
N LYS A 64 -24.26 15.26 0.23
CA LYS A 64 -24.77 16.61 0.51
C LYS A 64 -25.62 17.08 -0.65
#